data_AF-A0A943NHC2-F1
#
_entry.id   AF-A0A943NHC2-F1
#
_cell.length_a   1.000
_cell.length_b   1.000
_cell.length_c   1.000
_cell.angle_alpha   90.00
_cell.angle_beta   90.00
_cell.angle_gamma   90.00
#
_symmetry.space_group_name_H-M   'P 1'
#
loop_
_entity.id
_entity.type
_entity.pdbx_description
1 polymer ?
#
loop_
_entity_poly.entity_id
_entity_poly.type
_entity_poly.pdbx_seq_one_letter_code
_entity_poly.pdbx_strand_id
1 'polypeptide(L)' 'EGPVKRRIMDMGITKGTEVFVRKVAPLGDPMEVTVRGYELSLRKADTEMIEVQE' A
#
# COMPACT_ATOMS: atom_id res chain seq x y z
N GLU A 1 16.76 -5.59 7.55
CA GLU A 1 15.59 -4.77 7.15
C GLU A 1 15.57 -4.52 5.62
N GLY A 2 15.59 -5.58 4.80
CA GLY A 2 15.83 -5.47 3.34
C GLY A 2 14.71 -5.96 2.42
N PRO A 3 13.97 -7.05 2.72
CA PRO A 3 13.06 -7.64 1.74
C PRO A 3 11.73 -6.89 1.62
N VAL A 4 11.15 -6.41 2.72
CA VAL A 4 9.82 -5.76 2.68
C VAL A 4 9.90 -4.38 2.02
N LYS A 5 10.87 -3.55 2.41
CA LYS A 5 11.07 -2.22 1.80
C LYS A 5 11.29 -2.32 0.29
N ARG A 6 12.08 -3.30 -0.15
CA ARG A 6 12.32 -3.53 -1.58
C ARG A 6 11.05 -3.99 -2.30
N ARG A 7 10.28 -4.90 -1.70
CA ARG A 7 8.99 -5.33 -2.24
C ARG A 7 7.99 -4.18 -2.37
N ILE A 8 7.89 -3.31 -1.36
CA ILE A 8 7.00 -2.13 -1.40
C ILE A 8 7.42 -1.17 -2.54
N MET A 9 8.73 -0.97 -2.74
CA MET A 9 9.25 -0.20 -3.88
C MET A 9 8.97 -0.88 -5.23
N ASP A 10 9.12 -2.19 -5.32
CA ASP A 10 8.81 -2.98 -6.52
C ASP A 10 7.31 -2.93 -6.84
N MET A 11 6.47 -2.82 -5.81
CA MET A 11 5.02 -2.59 -5.92
C MET A 11 4.65 -1.15 -6.28
N GLY A 12 5.63 -0.26 -6.50
CA GLY A 12 5.40 1.12 -6.95
C GLY A 12 5.02 2.10 -5.85
N ILE A 13 5.01 1.67 -4.58
CA ILE A 13 4.74 2.52 -3.42
C ILE A 13 6.06 3.15 -3.00
N THR A 14 6.30 4.35 -3.50
CA THR A 14 7.52 5.13 -3.25
C THR A 14 7.19 6.46 -2.58
N LYS A 15 8.18 7.09 -1.92
CA LYS A 15 7.98 8.39 -1.28
C LYS A 15 7.45 9.42 -2.30
N GLY A 16 6.37 10.11 -1.94
CA GLY A 16 5.71 11.11 -2.79
C GLY A 16 4.80 10.52 -3.87
N THR A 17 4.51 9.21 -3.83
CA THR A 17 3.49 8.61 -4.71
C THR A 17 2.11 8.83 -4.11
N GLU A 18 1.19 9.37 -4.91
CA GLU A 18 -0.22 9.46 -4.53
C GLU A 18 -0.86 8.08 -4.53
N VAL A 19 -1.61 7.79 -3.47
CA VAL A 19 -2.29 6.52 -3.26
C VAL A 19 -3.75 6.80 -2.94
N PHE A 20 -4.66 6.14 -3.64
CA PHE A 20 -6.10 6.25 -3.40
C PHE A 20 -6.63 4.99 -2.77
N VAL A 21 -7.20 5.08 -1.56
CA VAL A 21 -7.86 3.93 -0.93
C VAL A 21 -9.23 3.74 -1.59
N ARG A 22 -9.45 2.58 -2.20
CA ARG A 22 -10.72 2.23 -2.86
C ARG A 22 -11.67 1.57 -1.88
N LYS A 23 -11.20 0.50 -1.25
CA LYS A 23 -11.99 -0.32 -0.33
C LYS A 23 -11.11 -0.86 0.77
N VAL A 24 -11.70 -1.00 1.94
CA VAL A 24 -11.10 -1.69 3.07
C VAL A 24 -12.05 -2.79 3.45
N ALA A 25 -11.54 -4.02 3.57
CA ALA A 25 -12.36 -5.12 4.08
C ALA A 25 -12.90 -4.79 5.48
N PRO A 26 -14.05 -5.33 5.89
CA PRO A 26 -14.67 -5.01 7.19
C PRO A 26 -13.77 -5.28 8.40
N LEU A 27 -12.83 -6.22 8.28
CA LEU A 27 -11.86 -6.58 9.33
C LEU A 27 -10.53 -5.82 9.21
N GLY A 28 -10.43 -4.86 8.29
CA GLY A 28 -9.24 -4.06 8.03
C GLY A 28 -8.19 -4.73 7.13
N ASP A 29 -8.43 -5.95 6.66
CA ASP A 29 -7.54 -6.71 5.76
C ASP A 29 -8.37 -7.58 4.79
N PRO A 30 -8.11 -7.57 3.47
CA PRO A 30 -7.14 -6.72 2.75
C PRO A 30 -7.65 -5.29 2.48
N MET A 31 -6.71 -4.39 2.16
CA MET A 31 -6.98 -3.03 1.69
C MET A 31 -6.72 -2.93 0.19
N GLU A 32 -7.69 -2.41 -0.56
CA GLU A 32 -7.54 -2.11 -1.98
C GLU A 32 -7.14 -0.65 -2.17
N VAL A 33 -6.00 -0.45 -2.83
CA VAL A 33 -5.45 0.88 -3.13
C VAL A 33 -5.17 1.02 -4.62
N THR A 34 -5.33 2.22 -5.15
CA THR A 34 -4.90 2.57 -6.50
C THR A 34 -3.60 3.35 -6.41
N VAL A 35 -2.56 2.85 -7.08
CA VAL A 35 -1.22 3.43 -7.14
C VAL A 35 -0.83 3.55 -8.61
N ARG A 36 -0.37 4.73 -9.06
CA ARG A 36 0.09 4.95 -10.45
C ARG A 36 -0.88 4.45 -11.54
N GLY A 37 -2.19 4.48 -11.27
CA GLY A 37 -3.24 4.07 -12.21
C GLY A 37 -3.56 2.57 -12.26
N TYR A 38 -2.97 1.74 -11.40
CA TYR A 38 -3.37 0.34 -11.23
C TYR A 38 -3.82 0.04 -9.80
N GLU A 39 -4.65 -0.98 -9.66
CA GLU A 39 -5.19 -1.43 -8.38
C GLU A 39 -4.27 -2.49 -7.75
N LEU A 40 -4.06 -2.34 -6.45
CA LEU A 40 -3.20 -3.17 -5.62
C LEU A 40 -3.99 -3.58 -4.38
N SER A 41 -3.97 -4.87 -4.10
CA SER A 41 -4.48 -5.40 -2.83
C SER A 41 -3.30 -5.56 -1.88
N LEU A 42 -3.31 -4.78 -0.80
CA LEU A 42 -2.30 -4.80 0.25
C LEU A 42 -2.83 -5.53 1.47
N ARG A 43 -1.98 -6.36 2.08
CA ARG A 43 -2.27 -6.92 3.39
C ARG A 43 -2.03 -5.88 4.47
N LYS A 44 -2.79 -5.95 5.55
CA LYS A 44 -2.62 -5.07 6.71
C LYS A 44 -1.19 -5.07 7.27
N ALA A 45 -0.53 -6.23 7.28
CA ALA A 45 0.86 -6.33 7.72
C ALA A 45 1.84 -5.52 6.86
N ASP A 46 1.56 -5.34 5.56
CA ASP A 46 2.38 -4.54 4.66
C ASP A 46 2.03 -3.05 4.78
N THR A 47 0.77 -2.70 5.07
CA THR A 47 0.33 -1.30 5.26
C THR A 47 0.78 -0.70 6.58
N GLU A 48 0.96 -1.49 7.64
CA GLU A 48 1.51 -1.03 8.93
C GLU A 48 2.93 -0.44 8.83
N MET A 49 3.67 -0.77 7.76
CA MET A 49 5.01 -0.23 7.49
C MET A 49 5.00 1.02 6.60
N ILE A 50 3.83 1.47 6.13
CA ILE A 50 3.69 2.60 5.21
C ILE A 50 3.03 3.76 5.96
N GLU A 51 3.75 4.87 6.09
CA GLU A 51 3.21 6.11 6.64
C GLU A 51 2.57 6.93 5.52
N VAL A 52 1.30 7.31 5.70
CA VAL A 52 0.54 8.16 4.77
C VAL A 52 0.23 9.50 5.42
N GLN A 53 0.23 10.57 4.64
CA GLN A 53 -0.10 11.94 5.06
C GLN A 53 -1.23 12.46 4.17
N GLU A 54 -2.20 13.18 4.76
CA GLU A 54 -3.30 13.86 4.03
C GLU A 54 -2.83 15.11 3.29
#